data_AF-A0AAW6E9M6-F1
#
_entry.id   AF-A0AAW6E9M6-F1
#
_cell.length_a   1.000
_cell.length_b   1.000
_cell.length_c   1.000
_cell.angle_alpha   90.00
_cell.angle_beta   90.00
_cell.angle_gamma   90.00
#
_symmetry.space_group_name_H-M   'P 1'
#
loop_
_entity.id
_entity.type
_entity.pdbx_description
1 polymer ?
#
loop_
_entity_poly.entity_id
_entity_poly.type
_entity_poly.pdbx_seq_one_letter_code
_entity_poly.pdbx_strand_id
1 'polypeptide(L)'
;MNVEIPMEIHSDEKGYLDRQCPNENCLFEFKVNMQDWEDKVSDDEVHCPLCGQIAPSDSWYTYEQLDAMQEIATNWARNYTLGEIDKMFGSLARSTRNNKYIKITYKRNRPVTFVNNPIGAKEEWNLDITCEKCGTRYSVIGSAYFCPCCGYNSASNVFDNSMNTITKMVQSLDEMKATLTDQFDMDTAEAMCRSMLENSFGQVVSAFQKFAQCKFKEISGIEKRVNDFQMVDKGSQYFRNETGSGYEAFLSSDELIRMKLYFQRRHIIEHNTGIVDQKYIDNSGDNDYSVGQRIVVKTCEALDLITIIKKLSSGICTLI
;
A
#
# COMPACT_ATOMS: atom_id res chain seq x y z
N MET A 1 36.18 18.68 -12.66
CA MET A 1 36.54 18.23 -11.31
C MET A 1 35.25 17.71 -10.71
N ASN A 2 35.05 16.40 -10.69
CA ASN A 2 33.86 15.82 -10.04
C ASN A 2 34.10 15.86 -8.54
N VAL A 3 33.19 16.49 -7.82
CA VAL A 3 33.23 16.60 -6.37
C VAL A 3 32.20 15.61 -5.85
N GLU A 4 32.67 14.58 -5.15
CA GLU A 4 31.81 13.63 -4.45
C GLU A 4 31.64 14.10 -3.02
N ILE A 5 30.39 14.37 -2.62
CA ILE A 5 30.03 14.70 -1.24
C ILE A 5 29.57 13.39 -0.59
N PRO A 6 30.28 12.84 0.40
CA PRO A 6 29.82 11.65 1.10
C PRO A 6 28.54 12.02 1.85
N MET A 7 27.43 11.36 1.54
CA MET A 7 26.16 11.47 2.25
C MET A 7 25.77 10.08 2.72
N GLU A 8 25.44 9.95 4.00
CA GLU A 8 25.09 8.67 4.61
C GLU A 8 23.61 8.71 4.99
N ILE A 9 22.82 7.79 4.43
CA ILE A 9 21.42 7.59 4.78
C ILE A 9 21.35 6.37 5.68
N HIS A 10 20.83 6.53 6.88
CA HIS A 10 20.70 5.44 7.83
C HIS A 10 19.35 4.75 7.67
N SER A 11 19.34 3.43 7.89
CA SER A 11 18.11 2.69 8.09
C SER A 11 17.51 2.96 9.47
N ASP A 12 16.26 2.58 9.66
CA ASP A 12 15.66 2.46 11.00
C ASP A 12 16.27 1.29 11.79
N GLU A 13 15.86 1.12 13.05
CA GLU A 13 16.35 0.07 13.95
C GLU A 13 16.06 -1.36 13.43
N LYS A 14 15.04 -1.52 12.56
CA LYS A 14 14.73 -2.77 11.85
C LYS A 14 15.53 -2.96 10.56
N GLY A 15 16.34 -1.99 10.16
CA GLY A 15 17.15 -2.06 8.94
C GLY A 15 16.39 -1.67 7.67
N TYR A 16 15.32 -0.88 7.75
CA TYR A 16 14.59 -0.38 6.59
C TYR A 16 14.94 1.07 6.23
N LEU A 17 14.98 1.35 4.93
CA LEU A 17 15.17 2.66 4.32
C LEU A 17 13.83 3.26 3.91
N ASP A 18 13.63 4.55 4.19
CA ASP A 18 12.47 5.28 3.69
C ASP A 18 12.62 5.62 2.21
N ARG A 19 11.54 5.43 1.46
CA ARG A 19 11.43 5.71 0.03
C ARG A 19 10.07 6.34 -0.29
N GLN A 20 10.02 7.14 -1.35
CA GLN A 20 8.81 7.80 -1.81
C GLN A 20 8.64 7.64 -3.31
N CYS A 21 7.40 7.46 -3.75
CA CYS A 21 7.08 7.41 -5.17
C CYS A 21 7.37 8.76 -5.86
N PRO A 22 8.16 8.80 -6.95
CA PRO A 22 8.47 10.04 -7.67
C PRO A 22 7.29 10.61 -8.46
N ASN A 23 6.19 9.86 -8.61
CA ASN A 23 5.00 10.35 -9.30
C ASN A 23 4.25 11.34 -8.40
N GLU A 24 4.15 12.59 -8.84
CA GLU A 24 3.47 13.70 -8.14
C GLU A 24 2.00 13.40 -7.81
N ASN A 25 1.33 12.53 -8.57
CA ASN A 25 -0.04 12.13 -8.30
C ASN A 25 -0.16 11.01 -7.24
N CYS A 26 0.96 10.42 -6.80
CA CYS A 26 0.98 9.29 -5.89
C CYS A 26 1.70 9.61 -4.58
N LEU A 27 2.98 10.01 -4.65
CA LEU A 27 3.82 10.38 -3.50
C LEU A 27 3.81 9.38 -2.33
N PHE A 28 3.46 8.12 -2.62
CA PHE A 28 3.32 7.08 -1.61
C PHE A 28 4.68 6.77 -0.97
N GLU A 29 4.73 6.87 0.35
CA GLU A 29 5.90 6.50 1.14
C GLU A 29 5.88 5.01 1.47
N PHE A 30 7.03 4.37 1.32
CA PHE A 30 7.24 2.99 1.72
C PHE A 30 8.62 2.80 2.34
N LYS A 31 8.81 1.71 3.07
CA LYS A 31 10.07 1.29 3.66
C LYS A 31 10.57 0.03 2.96
N VAL A 32 11.86 -0.09 2.71
CA VAL A 32 12.47 -1.28 2.09
C VAL A 32 13.73 -1.68 2.84
N ASN A 33 13.91 -2.98 3.08
CA ASN A 33 15.06 -3.43 3.86
C ASN A 33 16.36 -3.07 3.13
N MET A 34 17.32 -2.47 3.85
CA MET A 34 18.57 -1.97 3.28
C MET A 34 19.37 -3.05 2.54
N GLN A 35 19.49 -4.24 3.14
CA GLN A 35 20.18 -5.36 2.51
C GLN A 35 19.47 -5.81 1.24
N ASP A 36 18.13 -5.89 1.26
CA ASP A 36 17.38 -6.28 0.07
C ASP A 36 17.41 -5.20 -1.01
N TRP A 37 17.50 -3.93 -0.64
CA TRP A 37 17.70 -2.81 -1.57
C TRP A 37 19.04 -2.91 -2.29
N GLU A 38 20.12 -3.21 -1.57
CA GLU A 38 21.46 -3.35 -2.16
C GLU A 38 21.62 -4.65 -2.97
N ASP A 39 21.06 -5.76 -2.49
CA ASP A 39 21.32 -7.09 -3.08
C ASP A 39 20.33 -7.47 -4.20
N LYS A 40 19.08 -6.99 -4.13
CA LYS A 40 17.98 -7.51 -4.98
C LYS A 40 17.34 -6.46 -5.86
N VAL A 41 17.34 -5.19 -5.46
CA VAL A 41 16.68 -4.13 -6.23
C VAL A 41 17.59 -3.68 -7.37
N SER A 42 17.02 -3.58 -8.57
CA SER A 42 17.75 -3.11 -9.75
C SER A 42 17.94 -1.59 -9.67
N ASP A 43 19.09 -1.10 -10.13
CA ASP A 43 19.33 0.34 -10.27
C ASP A 43 18.41 0.99 -11.30
N ASP A 44 18.03 0.24 -12.35
CA ASP A 44 17.23 0.76 -13.45
C ASP A 44 15.73 0.71 -13.18
N GLU A 45 15.28 -0.24 -12.37
CA GLU A 45 13.87 -0.60 -12.25
C GLU A 45 13.46 -0.87 -10.80
N VAL A 46 12.76 0.10 -10.21
CA VAL A 46 12.07 -0.04 -8.93
C VAL A 46 10.59 0.27 -9.16
N HIS A 47 9.71 -0.40 -8.42
CA HIS A 47 8.27 -0.27 -8.56
C HIS A 47 7.64 0.39 -7.33
N CYS A 48 6.63 1.22 -7.53
CA CYS A 48 5.86 1.78 -6.42
C CYS A 48 4.96 0.68 -5.82
N PRO A 49 5.03 0.41 -4.51
CA PRO A 49 4.17 -0.60 -3.90
C PRO A 49 2.67 -0.31 -4.01
N LEU A 50 2.27 0.96 -4.18
CA LEU A 50 0.87 1.35 -4.31
C LEU A 50 0.41 1.41 -5.78
N CYS A 51 1.01 2.27 -6.59
CA CYS A 51 0.53 2.57 -7.95
C CYS A 51 1.23 1.78 -9.06
N GLY A 52 2.34 1.09 -8.76
CA GLY A 52 3.12 0.35 -9.75
C GLY A 52 4.00 1.21 -10.68
N GLN A 53 4.12 2.53 -10.43
CA GLN A 53 5.05 3.41 -11.15
C GLN A 53 6.45 2.81 -11.14
N ILE A 54 7.12 2.87 -12.30
CA ILE A 54 8.49 2.42 -12.47
C ILE A 54 9.43 3.63 -12.54
N ALA A 55 10.54 3.59 -11.82
CA ALA A 55 11.62 4.57 -11.90
C ALA A 55 12.95 3.97 -11.41
N PRO A 56 14.11 4.53 -11.82
CA PRO A 56 15.43 4.12 -11.34
C PRO A 56 15.59 4.30 -9.82
N SER A 57 16.51 3.56 -9.19
CA SER A 57 16.69 3.49 -7.73
C SER A 57 17.02 4.84 -7.08
N ASP A 58 17.68 5.75 -7.81
CA ASP A 58 18.04 7.10 -7.38
C ASP A 58 16.86 8.11 -7.38
N SER A 59 15.69 7.70 -7.84
CA SER A 59 14.52 8.58 -7.97
C SER A 59 13.55 8.47 -6.79
N TRP A 60 13.87 7.67 -5.77
CA TRP A 60 12.92 7.27 -4.72
C TRP A 60 13.17 7.92 -3.36
N TYR A 61 13.93 9.01 -3.32
CA TYR A 61 14.15 9.75 -2.08
C TYR A 61 12.88 10.44 -1.61
N THR A 62 12.66 10.47 -0.30
CA THR A 62 11.59 11.28 0.28
C THR A 62 11.91 12.76 0.15
N TYR A 63 10.90 13.63 0.17
CA TYR A 63 11.15 15.08 0.20
C TYR A 63 12.03 15.51 1.39
N GLU A 64 11.83 14.90 2.56
CA GLU A 64 12.67 15.15 3.74
C GLU A 64 14.14 14.74 3.51
N GLN A 65 14.37 13.61 2.81
CA GLN A 65 15.72 13.19 2.42
C GLN A 65 16.34 14.18 1.43
N LEU A 66 15.58 14.62 0.41
CA LEU A 66 16.06 15.60 -0.58
C LEU A 66 16.42 16.94 0.07
N ASP A 67 15.57 17.43 0.99
CA ASP A 67 15.82 18.67 1.74
C ASP A 67 17.09 18.54 2.59
N ALA A 68 17.24 17.43 3.31
CA ALA A 68 18.44 17.16 4.10
C ALA A 68 19.71 17.05 3.23
N MET A 69 19.63 16.38 2.07
CA MET A 69 20.73 16.30 1.10
C MET A 69 21.10 17.70 0.58
N GLN A 70 20.12 18.56 0.31
CA GLN A 70 20.34 19.94 -0.14
C GLN A 70 21.00 20.80 0.94
N GLU A 71 20.58 20.65 2.20
CA GLU A 71 21.21 21.34 3.34
C GLU A 71 22.66 20.90 3.53
N ILE A 72 22.92 19.59 3.50
CA ILE A 72 24.26 19.02 3.60
C ILE A 72 25.14 19.53 2.45
N ALA A 73 24.65 19.50 1.20
CA ALA A 73 25.38 19.99 0.04
C ALA A 73 25.68 21.50 0.13
N THR A 74 24.72 22.31 0.59
CA THR A 74 24.89 23.76 0.77
C THR A 74 25.91 24.07 1.86
N ASN A 75 25.85 23.35 2.98
CA ASN A 75 26.80 23.50 4.08
C ASN A 75 28.20 23.05 3.67
N TRP A 76 28.31 21.95 2.92
CA TRP A 76 29.57 21.49 2.36
C TRP A 76 30.16 22.52 1.39
N ALA A 77 29.37 23.06 0.46
CA ALA A 77 29.81 24.06 -0.50
C ALA A 77 30.24 25.37 0.18
N ARG A 78 29.50 25.83 1.20
CA ARG A 78 29.91 26.98 2.04
C ARG A 78 31.24 26.71 2.74
N ASN A 79 31.43 25.52 3.30
CA ASN A 79 32.68 25.17 3.98
C ASN A 79 33.85 24.97 3.01
N TYR A 80 33.61 24.41 1.83
CA TYR A 80 34.61 24.26 0.79
C TYR A 80 35.06 25.64 0.26
N THR A 81 34.11 26.53 -0.06
CA THR A 81 34.42 27.90 -0.50
C THR A 81 35.12 28.71 0.59
N LEU A 82 34.65 28.65 1.84
CA LEU A 82 35.33 29.28 2.97
C LEU A 82 36.72 28.67 3.20
N GLY A 83 36.88 27.36 3.03
CA GLY A 83 38.16 26.66 3.14
C GLY A 83 39.17 27.07 2.06
N GLU A 84 38.73 27.23 0.82
CA GLU A 84 39.57 27.71 -0.28
C GLU A 84 39.89 29.21 -0.13
N ILE A 85 38.92 30.03 0.28
CA ILE A 85 39.15 31.44 0.65
C ILE A 85 40.15 31.55 1.80
N ASP A 86 40.00 30.74 2.86
CA ASP A 86 40.95 30.68 3.98
C ASP A 86 42.36 30.28 3.50
N LYS A 87 42.46 29.30 2.60
CA LYS A 87 43.74 28.87 2.01
C LYS A 87 44.36 29.97 1.16
N MET A 88 43.57 30.64 0.31
CA MET A 88 44.00 31.72 -0.58
C MET A 88 44.39 33.00 0.18
N PHE A 89 43.55 33.49 1.08
CA PHE A 89 43.86 34.67 1.89
C PHE A 89 44.91 34.36 2.96
N GLY A 90 44.95 33.14 3.48
CA GLY A 90 46.01 32.68 4.37
C GLY A 90 47.37 32.52 3.67
N SER A 91 47.41 32.07 2.42
CA SER A 91 48.65 32.04 1.62
C SER A 91 49.09 33.45 1.23
N LEU A 92 48.15 34.33 0.85
CA LEU A 92 48.40 35.74 0.52
C LEU A 92 48.88 36.56 1.74
N ALA A 93 48.30 36.36 2.92
CA ALA A 93 48.77 36.99 4.15
C ALA A 93 50.18 36.50 4.54
N ARG A 94 50.49 35.21 4.28
CA ARG A 94 51.85 34.66 4.50
C ARG A 94 52.87 35.23 3.53
N SER A 95 52.53 35.36 2.24
CA SER A 95 53.45 35.85 1.21
C SER A 95 53.75 37.34 1.34
N THR A 96 52.85 38.13 1.94
CA THR A 96 53.04 39.57 2.17
C THR A 96 53.71 39.91 3.50
N ARG A 97 53.98 38.92 4.37
CA ARG A 97 54.52 39.11 5.72
C ARG A 97 55.90 39.78 5.77
N ASN A 98 56.74 39.55 4.76
CA ASN A 98 58.09 40.10 4.63
C ASN A 98 58.17 41.32 3.68
N ASN A 99 57.04 41.79 3.15
CA ASN A 99 57.02 42.95 2.27
C ASN A 99 56.98 44.24 3.12
N LYS A 100 57.90 45.18 2.84
CA LYS A 100 58.03 46.44 3.57
C LYS A 100 56.94 47.46 3.21
N TYR A 101 56.25 47.28 2.08
CA TYR A 101 55.33 48.28 1.52
C TYR A 101 53.85 47.91 1.69
N ILE A 102 53.51 46.61 1.69
CA ILE A 102 52.12 46.14 1.81
C ILE A 102 52.08 44.95 2.76
N LYS A 103 51.32 45.07 3.85
CA LYS A 103 51.05 43.98 4.80
C LYS A 103 49.56 43.70 4.82
N ILE A 104 49.16 42.51 4.37
CA ILE A 104 47.77 42.05 4.42
C ILE A 104 47.64 41.12 5.62
N THR A 105 46.74 41.46 6.55
CA THR A 105 46.41 40.62 7.71
C THR A 105 45.04 40.01 7.51
N TYR A 106 44.97 38.67 7.55
CA TYR A 106 43.71 37.92 7.48
C TYR A 106 43.42 37.27 8.82
N LYS A 107 42.27 37.58 9.42
CA LYS A 107 41.79 36.92 10.63
C LYS A 107 40.80 35.84 10.21
N ARG A 108 41.24 34.58 10.33
CA ARG A 108 40.44 33.41 9.99
C ARG A 108 39.14 33.41 10.80
N ASN A 109 38.00 33.30 10.13
CA ASN A 109 36.74 33.00 10.82
C ASN A 109 36.81 31.56 11.34
N ARG A 110 36.21 31.28 12.52
CA ARG A 110 36.20 29.91 13.05
C ARG A 110 35.64 28.97 11.98
N PRO A 111 36.32 27.86 11.66
CA PRO A 111 35.79 26.91 10.69
C PRO A 111 34.43 26.48 11.21
N VAL A 112 33.39 26.64 10.39
CA VAL A 112 32.16 25.90 10.63
C VAL A 112 32.55 24.47 10.30
N THR A 113 32.77 23.64 11.33
CA THR A 113 33.00 22.22 11.12
C THR A 113 31.77 21.69 10.41
N PHE A 114 31.93 21.28 9.16
CA PHE A 114 30.92 20.48 8.48
C PHE A 114 30.68 19.24 9.33
N VAL A 115 29.50 19.15 9.93
CA VAL A 115 29.04 17.94 10.60
C VAL A 115 28.12 17.26 9.61
N ASN A 116 28.58 16.14 9.06
CA ASN A 116 27.76 15.29 8.21
C ASN A 116 26.88 14.46 9.12
N ASN A 117 25.73 15.02 9.54
CA ASN A 117 24.76 14.24 10.27
C ASN A 117 24.06 13.31 9.27
N PRO A 118 24.03 12.01 9.52
CA PRO A 118 23.35 11.07 8.64
C PRO A 118 21.85 11.39 8.59
N ILE A 119 21.25 11.16 7.44
CA ILE A 119 19.80 11.34 7.26
C ILE A 119 19.12 10.16 7.95
N GLY A 120 18.46 10.45 9.07
CA GLY A 120 17.79 9.44 9.87
C GLY A 120 16.50 8.93 9.22
N ALA A 121 16.12 7.71 9.57
CA ALA A 121 14.87 7.11 9.12
C ALA A 121 13.68 7.50 10.03
N LYS A 122 12.47 7.50 9.46
CA LYS A 122 11.21 7.68 10.20
C LYS A 122 10.97 6.51 11.17
N GLU A 123 10.07 6.72 12.15
CA GLU A 123 9.63 5.70 13.09
C GLU A 123 9.23 4.39 12.39
N GLU A 124 9.45 3.28 13.09
CA GLU A 124 9.18 1.96 12.59
C GLU A 124 7.70 1.75 12.29
N TRP A 125 7.45 1.01 11.21
CA TRP A 125 6.09 0.59 10.89
C TRP A 125 5.85 -0.84 11.33
N ASN A 126 4.56 -1.16 11.51
CA ASN A 126 4.11 -2.43 12.06
C ASN A 126 3.89 -3.52 10.99
N LEU A 127 3.72 -3.13 9.72
CA LEU A 127 3.39 -4.05 8.65
C LEU A 127 4.65 -4.43 7.86
N ASP A 128 5.22 -5.58 8.17
CA ASP A 128 6.36 -6.14 7.43
C ASP A 128 5.87 -7.14 6.36
N ILE A 129 6.22 -6.90 5.10
CA ILE A 129 5.81 -7.71 3.94
C ILE A 129 7.06 -8.35 3.32
N THR A 130 6.97 -9.65 3.02
CA THR A 130 7.99 -10.36 2.23
C THR A 130 7.38 -10.79 0.89
N CYS A 131 8.01 -10.42 -0.22
CA CYS A 131 7.52 -10.81 -1.54
C CYS A 131 7.64 -12.32 -1.76
N GLU A 132 6.56 -12.99 -2.15
CA GLU A 132 6.55 -14.43 -2.43
C GLU A 132 7.36 -14.82 -3.69
N LYS A 133 7.61 -13.88 -4.61
CA LYS A 133 8.34 -14.15 -5.86
C LYS A 133 9.86 -13.94 -5.73
N CYS A 134 10.28 -12.83 -5.11
CA CYS A 134 11.70 -12.46 -5.02
C CYS A 134 12.26 -12.41 -3.59
N GLY A 135 11.42 -12.58 -2.57
CA GLY A 135 11.85 -12.55 -1.18
C GLY A 135 12.28 -11.17 -0.66
N THR A 136 12.00 -10.09 -1.38
CA THR A 136 12.28 -8.71 -0.91
C THR A 136 11.36 -8.35 0.24
N ARG A 137 11.96 -7.83 1.31
CA ARG A 137 11.28 -7.34 2.51
C ARG A 137 11.06 -5.84 2.43
N TYR A 138 9.83 -5.43 2.63
CA TYR A 138 9.40 -4.04 2.59
C TYR A 138 8.24 -3.81 3.54
N SER A 139 8.02 -2.57 3.93
CA SER A 139 6.97 -2.16 4.86
C SER A 139 6.19 -0.98 4.30
N VAL A 140 4.90 -0.92 4.58
CA VAL A 140 4.00 0.17 4.16
C VAL A 140 3.01 0.54 5.25
N ILE A 141 2.53 1.78 5.25
CA ILE A 141 1.32 2.14 5.99
C ILE A 141 0.11 1.85 5.09
N GLY A 142 -0.80 0.99 5.56
CA GLY A 142 -2.01 0.62 4.82
C GLY A 142 -1.82 -0.66 3.99
N SER A 143 -1.88 -0.56 2.66
CA SER A 143 -1.84 -1.70 1.74
C SER A 143 -0.82 -1.53 0.63
N ALA A 144 -0.14 -2.61 0.28
CA ALA A 144 0.73 -2.70 -0.90
C ALA A 144 0.13 -3.66 -1.93
N TYR A 145 0.19 -3.26 -3.19
CA TYR A 145 -0.28 -4.02 -4.35
C TYR A 145 0.86 -4.60 -5.18
N PHE A 146 2.03 -3.98 -5.17
CA PHE A 146 3.18 -4.40 -5.96
C PHE A 146 4.41 -4.59 -5.07
N CYS A 147 5.27 -5.53 -5.44
CA CYS A 147 6.60 -5.64 -4.85
C CYS A 147 7.50 -4.52 -5.39
N PRO A 148 8.21 -3.76 -4.52
CA PRO A 148 9.08 -2.69 -4.98
C PRO A 148 10.28 -3.17 -5.80
N CYS A 149 10.71 -4.42 -5.61
CA CYS A 149 11.85 -4.99 -6.32
C CYS A 149 11.48 -5.57 -7.68
N CYS A 150 10.44 -6.40 -7.78
CA CYS A 150 10.15 -7.16 -9.01
C CYS A 150 8.79 -6.84 -9.65
N GLY A 151 8.07 -5.85 -9.12
CA GLY A 151 6.76 -5.42 -9.63
C GLY A 151 5.66 -6.46 -9.47
N TYR A 152 5.93 -7.58 -8.81
CA TYR A 152 4.98 -8.67 -8.71
C TYR A 152 3.79 -8.27 -7.83
N ASN A 153 2.60 -8.39 -8.40
CA ASN A 153 1.33 -8.17 -7.73
C ASN A 153 0.77 -9.51 -7.28
N SER A 154 0.97 -9.82 -5.99
CA SER A 154 0.37 -11.03 -5.40
C SER A 154 -1.11 -10.79 -5.19
N ALA A 155 -1.92 -11.36 -6.09
CA ALA A 155 -3.38 -11.31 -5.96
C ALA A 155 -3.84 -11.90 -4.62
N SER A 156 -3.14 -12.91 -4.09
CA SER A 156 -3.40 -13.51 -2.78
C SER A 156 -3.13 -12.53 -1.65
N ASN A 157 -1.94 -11.92 -1.58
CA ASN A 157 -1.61 -10.97 -0.50
C ASN A 157 -2.53 -9.74 -0.54
N VAL A 158 -2.82 -9.22 -1.74
CA VAL A 158 -3.75 -8.10 -1.92
C VAL A 158 -5.15 -8.47 -1.42
N PHE A 159 -5.61 -9.68 -1.74
CA PHE A 159 -6.89 -10.19 -1.27
C PHE A 159 -6.92 -10.33 0.26
N ASP A 160 -5.91 -10.96 0.86
CA ASP A 160 -5.85 -11.16 2.31
C ASP A 160 -5.77 -9.84 3.08
N ASN A 161 -4.96 -8.89 2.60
CA ASN A 161 -4.89 -7.54 3.15
C ASN A 161 -6.23 -6.81 3.05
N SER A 162 -6.93 -6.96 1.93
CA SER A 162 -8.27 -6.39 1.74
C SER A 162 -9.25 -7.00 2.73
N MET A 163 -9.29 -8.34 2.86
CA MET A 163 -10.19 -9.01 3.79
C MET A 163 -9.90 -8.63 5.25
N ASN A 164 -8.64 -8.52 5.64
CA ASN A 164 -8.25 -8.11 6.99
C ASN A 164 -8.63 -6.66 7.29
N THR A 165 -8.41 -5.75 6.34
CA THR A 165 -8.81 -4.34 6.46
C THR A 165 -10.32 -4.21 6.62
N ILE A 166 -11.10 -4.89 5.76
CA ILE A 166 -12.57 -4.86 5.83
C ILE A 166 -13.05 -5.47 7.15
N THR A 167 -12.44 -6.57 7.61
CA THR A 167 -12.79 -7.21 8.89
C THR A 167 -12.62 -6.21 10.04
N LYS A 168 -11.45 -5.55 10.13
CA LYS A 168 -11.18 -4.56 11.18
C LYS A 168 -12.12 -3.37 11.10
N MET A 169 -12.37 -2.85 9.90
CA MET A 169 -13.34 -1.77 9.68
C MET A 169 -14.73 -2.15 10.21
N VAL A 170 -15.23 -3.33 9.85
CA VAL A 170 -16.55 -3.82 10.27
C VAL A 170 -16.61 -4.04 11.79
N GLN A 171 -15.55 -4.58 12.40
CA GLN A 171 -15.46 -4.80 13.84
C GLN A 171 -15.37 -3.50 14.65
N SER A 172 -14.75 -2.47 14.09
CA SER A 172 -14.60 -1.17 14.74
C SER A 172 -15.78 -0.21 14.51
N LEU A 173 -16.87 -0.64 13.86
CA LEU A 173 -18.01 0.23 13.55
C LEU A 173 -18.63 0.88 14.80
N ASP A 174 -18.76 0.15 15.90
CA ASP A 174 -19.36 0.69 17.14
C ASP A 174 -18.46 1.76 17.78
N GLU A 175 -17.15 1.52 17.83
CA GLU A 175 -16.15 2.48 18.34
C GLU A 175 -16.04 3.72 17.44
N MET A 176 -16.04 3.52 16.11
CA MET A 176 -16.07 4.60 15.13
C MET A 176 -17.35 5.42 15.27
N LYS A 177 -18.51 4.78 15.47
CA LYS A 177 -19.78 5.48 15.67
C LYS A 177 -19.75 6.37 16.89
N ALA A 178 -19.22 5.90 18.02
CA ALA A 178 -19.06 6.71 19.23
C ALA A 178 -18.19 7.95 18.95
N THR A 179 -17.01 7.74 18.35
CA THR A 179 -16.08 8.83 18.01
C THR A 179 -16.67 9.83 17.03
N LEU A 180 -17.37 9.36 15.99
CA LEU A 180 -18.02 10.21 14.99
C LEU A 180 -19.21 10.98 15.57
N THR A 181 -19.91 10.40 16.54
CA THR A 181 -21.01 11.09 17.25
C THR A 181 -20.47 12.28 18.04
N ASP A 182 -19.31 12.12 18.69
CA ASP A 182 -18.65 13.19 19.44
C ASP A 182 -18.09 14.29 18.52
N GLN A 183 -17.60 13.93 17.32
CA GLN A 183 -17.04 14.88 16.36
C GLN A 183 -18.09 15.62 15.52
N PHE A 184 -19.21 14.96 15.23
CA PHE A 184 -20.29 15.48 14.39
C PHE A 184 -21.62 15.45 15.16
N ASP A 185 -22.54 14.57 14.76
CA ASP A 185 -23.83 14.34 15.39
C ASP A 185 -24.27 12.88 15.19
N MET A 186 -25.29 12.46 15.94
CA MET A 186 -25.77 11.07 15.95
C MET A 186 -26.30 10.60 14.58
N ASP A 187 -26.99 11.48 13.83
CA ASP A 187 -27.58 11.12 12.54
C ASP A 187 -26.48 10.96 11.48
N THR A 188 -25.51 11.87 11.46
CA THR A 188 -24.33 11.80 10.59
C THR A 188 -23.50 10.55 10.88
N ALA A 189 -23.22 10.26 12.16
CA ALA A 189 -22.45 9.08 12.56
C ALA A 189 -23.15 7.77 12.14
N GLU A 190 -24.47 7.65 12.35
CA GLU A 190 -25.25 6.50 11.91
C GLU A 190 -25.21 6.32 10.40
N ALA A 191 -25.39 7.41 9.63
CA ALA A 191 -25.36 7.36 8.17
C ALA A 191 -23.98 6.92 7.63
N MET A 192 -22.89 7.42 8.22
CA MET A 192 -21.52 7.05 7.86
C MET A 192 -21.24 5.57 8.16
N CYS A 193 -21.54 5.11 9.38
CA CYS A 193 -21.32 3.72 9.76
C CYS A 193 -22.17 2.74 8.95
N ARG A 194 -23.44 3.09 8.66
CA ARG A 194 -24.29 2.29 7.76
C ARG A 194 -23.71 2.23 6.35
N SER A 195 -23.23 3.34 5.82
CA SER A 195 -22.57 3.38 4.50
C SER A 195 -21.31 2.52 4.47
N MET A 196 -20.45 2.60 5.50
CA MET A 196 -19.26 1.75 5.62
C MET A 196 -19.62 0.26 5.65
N LEU A 197 -20.64 -0.11 6.42
CA LEU A 197 -21.12 -1.48 6.51
C LEU A 197 -21.69 -1.98 5.19
N GLU A 198 -22.55 -1.21 4.53
CA GLU A 198 -23.15 -1.59 3.24
C GLU A 198 -22.09 -1.69 2.13
N ASN A 199 -21.13 -0.77 2.09
CA ASN A 199 -20.03 -0.78 1.12
C ASN A 199 -19.07 -1.96 1.33
N SER A 200 -19.00 -2.51 2.55
CA SER A 200 -18.14 -3.67 2.83
C SER A 200 -18.48 -4.88 1.94
N PHE A 201 -19.75 -5.10 1.61
CA PHE A 201 -20.17 -6.17 0.69
C PHE A 201 -19.57 -5.97 -0.70
N GLY A 202 -19.63 -4.74 -1.22
CA GLY A 202 -19.04 -4.37 -2.51
C GLY A 202 -17.52 -4.57 -2.52
N GLN A 203 -16.84 -4.18 -1.43
CA GLN A 203 -15.39 -4.35 -1.29
C GLN A 203 -14.99 -5.83 -1.23
N VAL A 204 -15.72 -6.67 -0.49
CA VAL A 204 -15.46 -8.12 -0.41
C VAL A 204 -15.63 -8.80 -1.77
N VAL A 205 -16.76 -8.54 -2.45
CA VAL A 205 -17.02 -9.09 -3.79
C VAL A 205 -15.96 -8.63 -4.78
N SER A 206 -15.53 -7.36 -4.71
CA SER A 206 -14.52 -6.79 -5.61
C SER A 206 -13.13 -7.38 -5.41
N ALA A 207 -12.73 -7.63 -4.17
CA ALA A 207 -11.48 -8.32 -3.87
C ALA A 207 -11.53 -9.78 -4.34
N PHE A 208 -12.63 -10.49 -4.05
CA PHE A 208 -12.80 -11.89 -4.45
C PHE A 208 -12.80 -12.08 -5.96
N GLN A 209 -13.53 -11.26 -6.74
CA GLN A 209 -13.59 -11.43 -8.20
C GLN A 209 -12.20 -11.29 -8.85
N LYS A 210 -11.35 -10.39 -8.34
CA LYS A 210 -10.02 -10.17 -8.88
C LYS A 210 -9.10 -11.31 -8.49
N PHE A 211 -9.15 -11.75 -7.23
CA PHE A 211 -8.47 -12.94 -6.75
C PHE A 211 -8.82 -14.19 -7.58
N ALA A 212 -10.10 -14.49 -7.72
CA ALA A 212 -10.60 -15.66 -8.43
C ALA A 212 -10.20 -15.62 -9.91
N GLN A 213 -10.25 -14.45 -10.56
CA GLN A 213 -9.79 -14.28 -11.94
C GLN A 213 -8.29 -14.54 -12.10
N CYS A 214 -7.47 -14.01 -11.21
CA CYS A 214 -6.02 -14.25 -11.22
C CYS A 214 -5.70 -15.73 -11.01
N LYS A 215 -6.33 -16.37 -10.02
CA LYS A 215 -6.13 -17.81 -9.74
C LYS A 215 -6.61 -18.71 -10.86
N PHE A 216 -7.75 -18.38 -11.47
CA PHE A 216 -8.22 -19.11 -12.65
C PHE A 216 -7.25 -18.99 -13.82
N LYS A 217 -6.68 -17.79 -14.07
CA LYS A 217 -5.68 -17.59 -15.12
C LYS A 217 -4.38 -18.36 -14.83
N GLU A 218 -3.97 -18.44 -13.56
CA GLU A 218 -2.80 -19.21 -13.14
C GLU A 218 -2.99 -20.71 -13.40
N ILE A 219 -4.16 -21.26 -13.11
CA ILE A 219 -4.47 -22.70 -13.29
C ILE A 219 -4.69 -23.05 -14.77
N SER A 220 -5.53 -22.29 -15.48
CA SER A 220 -5.97 -22.63 -16.85
C SER A 220 -5.07 -22.07 -17.95
N GLY A 221 -4.25 -21.06 -17.65
CA GLY A 221 -3.59 -20.22 -18.65
C GLY A 221 -4.54 -19.29 -19.43
N ILE A 222 -5.85 -19.33 -19.16
CA ILE A 222 -6.89 -18.57 -19.88
C ILE A 222 -7.37 -17.39 -19.04
N GLU A 223 -7.41 -16.22 -19.68
CA GLU A 223 -7.95 -15.02 -19.06
C GLU A 223 -9.48 -14.92 -19.24
N LYS A 224 -10.20 -14.82 -18.11
CA LYS A 224 -11.65 -14.57 -18.07
C LYS A 224 -11.95 -13.14 -17.60
N ARG A 225 -13.15 -12.66 -17.92
CA ARG A 225 -13.64 -11.35 -17.43
C ARG A 225 -13.82 -11.41 -15.92
N VAL A 226 -13.30 -10.39 -15.23
CA VAL A 226 -13.38 -10.28 -13.77
C VAL A 226 -14.84 -10.36 -13.28
N ASN A 227 -15.76 -9.66 -13.95
CA ASN A 227 -17.18 -9.64 -13.58
C ASN A 227 -17.87 -11.01 -13.71
N ASP A 228 -17.30 -11.97 -14.43
CA ASP A 228 -17.88 -13.32 -14.49
C ASP A 228 -17.84 -14.01 -13.11
N PHE A 229 -16.87 -13.65 -12.25
CA PHE A 229 -16.73 -14.20 -10.89
C PHE A 229 -17.65 -13.54 -9.86
N GLN A 230 -18.39 -12.49 -10.23
CA GLN A 230 -19.51 -11.98 -9.43
C GLN A 230 -20.75 -12.88 -9.54
N MET A 231 -20.85 -13.70 -10.58
CA MET A 231 -21.88 -14.71 -10.69
C MET A 231 -21.35 -16.01 -10.08
N VAL A 232 -21.74 -16.30 -8.84
CA VAL A 232 -21.23 -17.43 -8.04
C VAL A 232 -21.23 -18.74 -8.82
N ASP A 233 -22.35 -19.07 -9.47
CA ASP A 233 -22.49 -20.31 -10.26
C ASP A 233 -21.57 -20.34 -11.47
N LYS A 234 -21.41 -19.20 -12.14
CA LYS A 234 -20.55 -19.09 -13.32
C LYS A 234 -19.07 -19.24 -12.94
N GLY A 235 -18.64 -18.56 -11.87
CA GLY A 235 -17.30 -18.71 -11.31
C GLY A 235 -17.02 -20.15 -10.89
N SER A 236 -17.95 -20.78 -10.15
CA SER A 236 -17.85 -22.18 -9.74
C SER A 236 -17.71 -23.11 -10.95
N GLN A 237 -18.51 -22.92 -11.99
CA GLN A 237 -18.46 -23.74 -13.21
C GLN A 237 -17.14 -23.58 -13.97
N TYR A 238 -16.54 -22.39 -13.97
CA TYR A 238 -15.21 -22.20 -14.55
C TYR A 238 -14.17 -23.06 -13.84
N PHE A 239 -14.07 -23.00 -12.51
CA PHE A 239 -13.15 -23.86 -11.77
C PHE A 239 -13.46 -25.34 -11.96
N ARG A 240 -14.74 -25.74 -11.91
CA ARG A 240 -15.13 -27.13 -12.12
C ARG A 240 -14.71 -27.68 -13.47
N ASN A 241 -14.87 -26.90 -14.55
CA ASN A 241 -14.47 -27.33 -15.88
C ASN A 241 -12.96 -27.53 -16.02
N GLU A 242 -12.18 -26.74 -15.29
CA GLU A 242 -10.72 -26.77 -15.39
C GLU A 242 -10.09 -27.81 -14.44
N THR A 243 -10.56 -27.89 -13.20
CA THR A 243 -9.93 -28.68 -12.13
C THR A 243 -10.75 -29.91 -11.72
N GLY A 244 -11.97 -30.05 -12.25
CA GLY A 244 -12.93 -31.06 -11.80
C GLY A 244 -13.67 -30.69 -10.51
N SER A 245 -13.30 -29.61 -9.82
CA SER A 245 -13.90 -29.19 -8.54
C SER A 245 -14.48 -27.77 -8.63
N GLY A 246 -15.77 -27.62 -8.31
CA GLY A 246 -16.40 -26.31 -8.14
C GLY A 246 -16.30 -25.80 -6.69
N TYR A 247 -16.98 -24.70 -6.40
CA TYR A 247 -16.99 -24.10 -5.06
C TYR A 247 -17.59 -25.01 -3.99
N GLU A 248 -18.49 -25.92 -4.36
CA GLU A 248 -19.08 -26.95 -3.49
C GLU A 248 -18.06 -27.94 -2.92
N ALA A 249 -16.85 -28.03 -3.48
CA ALA A 249 -15.78 -28.84 -2.90
C ALA A 249 -15.20 -28.21 -1.63
N PHE A 250 -15.38 -26.90 -1.45
CA PHE A 250 -14.76 -26.12 -0.36
C PHE A 250 -15.79 -25.52 0.62
N LEU A 251 -17.01 -25.29 0.13
CA LEU A 251 -18.10 -24.71 0.91
C LEU A 251 -19.21 -25.73 1.14
N SER A 252 -19.81 -25.68 2.33
CA SER A 252 -21.05 -26.41 2.60
C SER A 252 -22.21 -25.83 1.78
N SER A 253 -23.27 -26.62 1.61
CA SER A 253 -24.49 -26.17 0.92
C SER A 253 -25.04 -24.88 1.52
N ASP A 254 -25.05 -24.76 2.85
CA ASP A 254 -25.56 -23.57 3.54
C ASP A 254 -24.65 -22.35 3.34
N GLU A 255 -23.33 -22.53 3.36
CA GLU A 255 -22.37 -21.46 3.07
C GLU A 255 -22.53 -20.96 1.63
N LEU A 256 -22.72 -21.86 0.66
CA LEU A 256 -22.92 -21.50 -0.74
C LEU A 256 -24.24 -20.75 -0.96
N ILE A 257 -25.32 -21.15 -0.28
CA ILE A 257 -26.61 -20.43 -0.29
C ILE A 257 -26.42 -19.02 0.27
N ARG A 258 -25.77 -18.87 1.43
CA ARG A 258 -25.50 -17.55 2.03
C ARG A 258 -24.61 -16.68 1.15
N MET A 259 -23.56 -17.24 0.55
CA MET A 259 -22.71 -16.53 -0.42
C MET A 259 -23.53 -15.97 -1.58
N LYS A 260 -24.38 -16.78 -2.19
CA LYS A 260 -25.27 -16.34 -3.29
C LYS A 260 -26.19 -15.22 -2.85
N LEU A 261 -26.83 -15.37 -1.69
CA LEU A 261 -27.69 -14.35 -1.11
C LEU A 261 -26.95 -13.02 -0.92
N TYR A 262 -25.75 -13.05 -0.31
CA TYR A 262 -24.97 -11.85 -0.07
C TYR A 262 -24.51 -11.15 -1.36
N PHE A 263 -24.19 -11.89 -2.42
CA PHE A 263 -23.87 -11.31 -3.72
C PHE A 263 -25.09 -10.64 -4.36
N GLN A 264 -26.29 -11.21 -4.21
CA GLN A 264 -27.53 -10.55 -4.65
C GLN A 264 -27.84 -9.30 -3.82
N ARG A 265 -27.61 -9.34 -2.50
CA ARG A 265 -27.76 -8.15 -1.63
C ARG A 265 -26.82 -7.02 -2.03
N ARG A 266 -25.55 -7.34 -2.30
CA ARG A 266 -24.58 -6.38 -2.88
C ARG A 266 -25.11 -5.74 -4.16
N HIS A 267 -25.73 -6.52 -5.05
CA HIS A 267 -26.23 -6.01 -6.32
C HIS A 267 -27.30 -4.92 -6.13
N ILE A 268 -28.29 -5.17 -5.25
CA ILE A 268 -29.35 -4.19 -5.01
C ILE A 268 -28.88 -3.00 -4.15
N ILE A 269 -27.93 -3.18 -3.24
CA ILE A 269 -27.30 -2.06 -2.49
C ILE A 269 -26.67 -1.07 -3.46
N GLU A 270 -25.88 -1.57 -4.42
CA GLU A 270 -25.11 -0.74 -5.33
C GLU A 270 -25.96 -0.11 -6.45
N HIS A 271 -26.98 -0.82 -6.94
CA HIS A 271 -27.71 -0.40 -8.15
C HIS A 271 -29.17 -0.05 -7.92
N ASN A 272 -29.75 -0.39 -6.77
CA ASN A 272 -31.16 -0.13 -6.47
C ASN A 272 -31.36 0.45 -5.06
N THR A 273 -30.35 1.14 -4.50
CA THR A 273 -30.37 1.76 -3.16
C THR A 273 -30.74 0.81 -2.00
N GLY A 274 -30.61 -0.49 -2.22
CA GLY A 274 -31.02 -1.56 -1.31
C GLY A 274 -32.50 -1.93 -1.38
N ILE A 275 -33.26 -1.40 -2.35
CA ILE A 275 -34.67 -1.73 -2.56
C ILE A 275 -34.81 -3.08 -3.25
N VAL A 276 -35.70 -3.90 -2.72
CA VAL A 276 -36.00 -5.25 -3.21
C VAL A 276 -36.89 -5.15 -4.44
N ASP A 277 -36.44 -5.74 -5.55
CA ASP A 277 -37.23 -5.92 -6.77
C ASP A 277 -37.55 -7.42 -7.00
N GLN A 278 -38.40 -7.71 -7.98
CA GLN A 278 -38.79 -9.09 -8.28
C GLN A 278 -37.58 -9.93 -8.71
N LYS A 279 -36.65 -9.31 -9.45
CA LYS A 279 -35.44 -9.97 -9.95
C LYS A 279 -34.53 -10.45 -8.81
N TYR A 280 -34.43 -9.67 -7.73
CA TYR A 280 -33.71 -10.06 -6.53
C TYR A 280 -34.34 -11.29 -5.87
N ILE A 281 -35.66 -11.30 -5.69
CA ILE A 281 -36.38 -12.44 -5.07
C ILE A 281 -36.19 -13.69 -5.91
N ASP A 282 -36.36 -13.59 -7.23
CA ASP A 282 -36.23 -14.73 -8.15
C ASP A 282 -34.81 -15.32 -8.13
N ASN A 283 -33.78 -14.48 -8.00
CA ASN A 283 -32.37 -14.91 -8.02
C ASN A 283 -31.84 -15.34 -6.65
N SER A 284 -32.35 -14.76 -5.56
CA SER A 284 -31.82 -15.00 -4.21
C SER A 284 -32.63 -16.05 -3.43
N GLY A 285 -33.94 -16.16 -3.70
CA GLY A 285 -34.86 -16.90 -2.85
C GLY A 285 -35.01 -16.32 -1.45
N ASP A 286 -34.64 -15.04 -1.25
CA ASP A 286 -34.75 -14.37 0.04
C ASP A 286 -36.22 -14.19 0.42
N ASN A 287 -36.62 -14.75 1.57
CA ASN A 287 -37.98 -14.64 2.12
C ASN A 287 -38.07 -13.66 3.29
N ASP A 288 -36.95 -13.05 3.70
CA ASP A 288 -36.92 -12.08 4.79
C ASP A 288 -37.49 -10.72 4.37
N TYR A 289 -37.54 -10.46 3.06
CA TYR A 289 -37.97 -9.19 2.49
C TYR A 289 -38.99 -9.38 1.35
N SER A 290 -39.93 -8.45 1.27
CA SER A 290 -40.91 -8.31 0.20
C SER A 290 -40.49 -7.22 -0.79
N VAL A 291 -40.98 -7.32 -2.04
CA VAL A 291 -40.77 -6.30 -3.08
C VAL A 291 -41.16 -4.91 -2.57
N GLY A 292 -40.28 -3.93 -2.79
CA GLY A 292 -40.42 -2.55 -2.32
C GLY A 292 -39.85 -2.28 -0.92
N GLN A 293 -39.52 -3.31 -0.13
CA GLN A 293 -38.78 -3.11 1.12
C GLN A 293 -37.31 -2.80 0.84
N ARG A 294 -36.67 -2.08 1.77
CA ARG A 294 -35.21 -1.89 1.76
C ARG A 294 -34.55 -2.94 2.64
N ILE A 295 -33.49 -3.57 2.13
CA ILE A 295 -32.69 -4.47 2.95
C ILE A 295 -31.91 -3.70 4.03
N VAL A 296 -31.72 -4.36 5.17
CA VAL A 296 -30.88 -3.91 6.27
C VAL A 296 -29.72 -4.88 6.42
N VAL A 297 -28.50 -4.36 6.26
CA VAL A 297 -27.27 -5.15 6.41
C VAL A 297 -26.85 -5.16 7.88
N LYS A 298 -26.45 -6.32 8.38
CA LYS A 298 -25.91 -6.48 9.73
C LYS A 298 -24.41 -6.75 9.71
N THR A 299 -23.72 -6.31 10.76
CA THR A 299 -22.29 -6.59 11.00
C THR A 299 -21.99 -8.10 10.92
N CYS A 300 -22.84 -8.94 11.49
CA CYS A 300 -22.66 -10.39 11.43
C CYS A 300 -22.73 -10.97 10.01
N GLU A 301 -23.54 -10.40 9.12
CA GLU A 301 -23.65 -10.85 7.73
C GLU A 301 -22.42 -10.46 6.92
N ALA A 302 -21.87 -9.26 7.14
CA ALA A 302 -20.61 -8.84 6.54
C ALA A 302 -19.45 -9.76 6.99
N LEU A 303 -19.38 -10.09 8.28
CA LEU A 303 -18.36 -10.98 8.83
C LEU A 303 -18.53 -12.44 8.35
N ASP A 304 -19.77 -12.93 8.21
CA ASP A 304 -20.04 -14.26 7.64
C ASP A 304 -19.62 -14.32 6.17
N LEU A 305 -19.95 -13.29 5.37
CA LEU A 305 -19.49 -13.18 3.99
C LEU A 305 -17.96 -13.23 3.89
N ILE A 306 -17.24 -12.45 4.71
CA ILE A 306 -15.77 -12.47 4.75
C ILE A 306 -15.26 -13.87 5.10
N THR A 307 -15.89 -14.54 6.07
CA THR A 307 -15.49 -15.88 6.51
C THR A 307 -15.65 -16.91 5.39
N ILE A 308 -16.81 -16.90 4.72
CA ILE A 308 -17.09 -17.79 3.58
C ILE A 308 -16.09 -17.53 2.45
N ILE A 309 -15.83 -16.27 2.13
CA ILE A 309 -14.94 -15.87 1.03
C ILE A 309 -13.47 -16.21 1.34
N LYS A 310 -13.01 -16.03 2.58
CA LYS A 310 -11.68 -16.51 3.02
C LYS A 310 -11.58 -18.03 2.90
N LYS A 311 -12.58 -18.77 3.39
CA LYS A 311 -12.60 -20.24 3.31
C LYS A 311 -12.53 -20.74 1.86
N LEU A 312 -13.36 -20.16 0.98
CA LEU A 312 -13.36 -20.48 -0.44
C LEU A 312 -12.01 -20.17 -1.09
N SER A 313 -11.42 -19.01 -0.77
CA SER A 313 -10.14 -18.58 -1.34
C SER A 313 -8.99 -19.48 -0.91
N SER A 314 -8.96 -19.89 0.36
CA SER A 314 -8.00 -20.90 0.85
C SER A 314 -8.18 -22.24 0.12
N GLY A 315 -9.41 -22.68 -0.14
CA GLY A 315 -9.69 -23.89 -0.91
C GLY A 315 -9.25 -23.79 -2.38
N ILE A 316 -9.50 -22.65 -3.04
CA ILE A 316 -9.02 -22.41 -4.41
C ILE A 316 -7.49 -22.45 -4.48
N CYS A 317 -6.79 -21.95 -3.47
CA CYS A 317 -5.33 -22.02 -3.41
C CYS A 317 -4.79 -23.46 -3.34
N THR A 318 -5.57 -24.47 -2.93
CA THR A 318 -5.14 -25.88 -2.94
C THR A 318 -5.32 -26.57 -4.28
N LEU A 319 -5.85 -25.88 -5.30
CA LEU A 319 -6.01 -26.40 -6.66
C LEU A 319 -4.75 -26.23 -7.53
N ILE A 320 -3.73 -25.54 -7.00
CA ILE A 320 -2.41 -25.35 -7.59
C ILE A 320 -1.45 -26.35 -6.95
#